data_AF-A0A2E7S0H0-F1
#
_entry.id   AF-A0A2E7S0H0-F1
#
_cell.length_a   1.000
_cell.length_b   1.000
_cell.length_c   1.000
_cell.angle_alpha   90.00
_cell.angle_beta   90.00
_cell.angle_gamma   90.00
#
_symmetry.space_group_name_H-M   'P 1'
#
loop_
_entity.id
_entity.type
_entity.pdbx_description
1 polymer ?
#
loop_
_entity_poly.entity_id
_entity_poly.type
_entity_poly.pdbx_seq_one_letter_code
_entity_poly.pdbx_strand_id
1 'polypeptide(L)'
;MSPRFATPFFPLAAISLLLSNAAVAQTLVMDKQTGHYKDLSYDVLSSKGLSWQERARLFGGETVHFPKLTDEQRAAKQAELKELLRRMDVAAMMLTGRREHNLGDRVVLAIRSWLDSQIPRIPDDYAGGDAAKLRQAAIGFFRAHEILGDKKYLDAGLTCADRILRKQLPRGHWAYGNKGNDMMRIQDGFVTRPFWIMLYAHKLSGDKKYLESARRAADVLLSAQSNAGGWPDQWLFPGGSTPSSGVRNGAISFNDGATNASFQIMVMMYHLTNNKKYVAKLGRLGPWLAKANLGEGDVVGWGQQYHGDGRPARARQYEIELPYTRVTAWHVGPLLTWLFLMDGDKAHMELLKRAYATLERMRQKDLQPDNMADWDAIHEVWMDAPSYPRLKYRPGLPDAFLPDGSNWGCVQIAFKMIPYWPVTPQQRRKYGRFMHSHRPGVRDMARMARAYKIPPGRNNVYLYSHTSSKVVNAMLGVRRALLEYKRGGRPAMLRYHSYPTKFTPDQYLQARIDAAKRVLDYRRRSLAVDWGDRPFNTGITGWKDFGWVSRKETWYARNGAFRTSGPWSGTVWHQWQLVYDKKLALGKIDADAVARGGRGLANAANHLDSWDVLGAWRMSCYEKDNYFNVPIDR
;
A
#
# COMPACT_ATOMS: atom_id res chain seq x y z
N MET A 1 12.18 -44.83 77.80
CA MET A 1 11.06 -43.92 78.13
C MET A 1 11.53 -42.49 77.86
N SER A 2 10.74 -41.74 77.10
CA SER A 2 11.02 -40.45 76.46
C SER A 2 11.45 -39.32 77.42
N PRO A 3 12.01 -38.20 76.89
CA PRO A 3 11.14 -37.13 76.40
C PRO A 3 11.57 -36.48 75.07
N ARG A 4 10.53 -35.97 74.38
CA ARG A 4 10.55 -35.17 73.15
C ARG A 4 10.96 -33.72 73.47
N PHE A 5 11.71 -33.06 72.57
CA PHE A 5 11.47 -31.66 72.22
C PHE A 5 11.89 -31.40 70.76
N ALA A 6 11.07 -30.59 70.09
CA ALA A 6 11.02 -30.40 68.64
C ALA A 6 12.03 -29.34 68.14
N THR A 7 12.55 -29.55 66.94
CA THR A 7 13.27 -28.55 66.13
C THR A 7 12.53 -28.36 64.79
N PRO A 8 12.37 -27.12 64.28
CA PRO A 8 11.74 -26.88 63.00
C PRO A 8 12.76 -27.00 61.86
N PHE A 9 12.41 -27.80 60.85
CA PHE A 9 13.12 -27.94 59.58
C PHE A 9 12.84 -26.73 58.67
N PHE A 10 13.90 -26.08 58.18
CA PHE A 10 13.86 -25.25 56.98
C PHE A 10 14.19 -26.13 55.75
N PRO A 11 13.35 -26.21 54.70
CA PRO A 11 13.73 -26.90 53.48
C PRO A 11 14.43 -25.94 52.51
N LEU A 12 15.50 -26.48 51.90
CA LEU A 12 16.33 -25.87 50.88
C LEU A 12 15.53 -25.38 49.67
N ALA A 13 16.01 -24.26 49.11
CA ALA A 13 15.57 -23.65 47.88
C ALA A 13 15.67 -24.59 46.66
N ALA A 14 14.55 -24.75 45.95
CA ALA A 14 14.51 -25.32 44.62
C ALA A 14 14.85 -24.25 43.57
N ILE A 15 16.05 -24.33 42.99
CA ILE A 15 16.44 -23.57 41.80
C ILE A 15 15.67 -24.19 40.62
N SER A 16 14.58 -23.55 40.22
CA SER A 16 13.88 -23.88 38.97
C SER A 16 14.68 -23.32 37.80
N LEU A 17 15.32 -24.21 37.02
CA LEU A 17 15.82 -23.89 35.70
C LEU A 17 14.63 -23.46 34.82
N LEU A 18 14.51 -22.16 34.58
CA LEU A 18 13.69 -21.61 33.49
C LEU A 18 14.34 -22.00 32.16
N LEU A 19 13.99 -23.17 31.64
CA LEU A 19 14.16 -23.48 30.23
C LEU A 19 13.22 -22.55 29.45
N SER A 20 13.78 -21.48 28.91
CA SER A 20 13.14 -20.68 27.88
C SER A 20 12.79 -21.61 26.72
N ASN A 21 11.51 -21.89 26.54
CA ASN A 21 10.99 -22.50 25.31
C ASN A 21 11.29 -21.55 24.15
N ALA A 22 12.45 -21.70 23.53
CA ALA A 22 12.70 -21.19 22.20
C ALA A 22 11.72 -21.91 21.27
N ALA A 23 10.59 -21.26 20.99
CA ALA A 23 9.58 -21.77 20.07
C ALA A 23 10.29 -22.14 18.75
N VAL A 24 10.36 -23.44 18.47
CA VAL A 24 10.83 -23.93 17.17
C VAL A 24 9.95 -23.27 16.13
N ALA A 25 10.52 -22.36 15.34
CA ALA A 25 9.77 -21.60 14.35
C ALA A 25 9.06 -22.57 13.39
N GLN A 26 7.75 -22.76 13.60
CA GLN A 26 6.91 -23.62 12.78
C GLN A 26 6.84 -23.05 11.37
N THR A 27 6.94 -23.94 10.37
CA THR A 27 6.74 -23.58 8.98
C THR A 27 5.25 -23.39 8.72
N LEU A 28 4.86 -22.34 7.99
CA LEU A 28 3.47 -22.12 7.61
C LEU A 28 2.96 -23.31 6.80
N VAL A 29 1.79 -23.85 7.16
CA VAL A 29 1.21 -25.02 6.52
C VAL A 29 0.15 -24.59 5.50
N MET A 30 0.41 -24.83 4.21
CA MET A 30 -0.59 -24.66 3.15
C MET A 30 -1.54 -25.85 3.14
N ASP A 31 -2.84 -25.60 3.21
CA ASP A 31 -3.84 -26.59 2.89
C ASP A 31 -3.99 -26.69 1.37
N LYS A 32 -3.62 -27.85 0.81
CA LYS A 32 -3.63 -28.06 -0.65
C LYS A 32 -5.04 -28.13 -1.23
N GLN A 33 -6.06 -28.50 -0.45
CA GLN A 33 -7.44 -28.59 -0.91
C GLN A 33 -8.04 -27.19 -1.05
N THR A 34 -7.85 -26.35 -0.04
CA THR A 34 -8.40 -24.98 -0.05
C THR A 34 -7.50 -23.98 -0.76
N GLY A 35 -6.20 -24.26 -0.90
CA GLY A 35 -5.22 -23.31 -1.43
C GLY A 35 -4.93 -22.14 -0.48
N HIS A 36 -5.24 -22.32 0.82
CA HIS A 36 -5.04 -21.33 1.87
C HIS A 36 -4.11 -21.86 2.97
N TYR A 37 -3.37 -20.98 3.63
CA TYR A 37 -2.62 -21.34 4.82
C TYR A 37 -3.58 -21.65 5.98
N LYS A 38 -3.31 -22.73 6.71
CA LYS A 38 -4.16 -23.18 7.83
C LYS A 38 -4.22 -22.13 8.94
N ASP A 39 -3.06 -21.62 9.34
CA ASP A 39 -2.94 -20.56 10.34
C ASP A 39 -1.99 -19.47 9.84
N LEU A 40 -2.40 -18.21 10.01
CA LEU A 40 -1.60 -17.02 9.76
C LEU A 40 -1.53 -16.12 11.00
N SER A 41 -1.84 -16.63 12.19
CA SER A 41 -1.70 -15.94 13.47
C SER A 41 -0.26 -15.41 13.67
N TYR A 42 -0.12 -14.37 14.50
CA TYR A 42 1.17 -13.74 14.75
C TYR A 42 2.22 -14.75 15.27
N ASP A 43 1.79 -15.70 16.11
CA ASP A 43 2.68 -16.66 16.78
C ASP A 43 3.29 -17.66 15.81
N VAL A 44 2.59 -18.02 14.72
CA VAL A 44 3.11 -18.90 13.67
C VAL A 44 3.69 -18.15 12.46
N LEU A 45 3.44 -16.83 12.35
CA LEU A 45 3.89 -16.03 11.21
C LEU A 45 5.41 -16.15 11.00
N SER A 46 5.82 -16.61 9.82
CA SER A 46 7.22 -16.90 9.50
C SER A 46 7.46 -16.87 7.98
N SER A 47 8.69 -16.55 7.57
CA SER A 47 9.13 -16.69 6.18
C SER A 47 9.93 -17.97 5.92
N LYS A 48 10.20 -18.77 6.95
CA LYS A 48 11.03 -19.98 6.87
C LYS A 48 10.33 -21.01 5.98
N GLY A 49 11.09 -21.66 5.09
CA GLY A 49 10.56 -22.68 4.18
C GLY A 49 9.71 -22.16 3.03
N LEU A 50 9.41 -20.86 2.96
CA LEU A 50 8.65 -20.27 1.86
C LEU A 50 9.53 -20.01 0.64
N SER A 51 9.01 -20.32 -0.55
CA SER A 51 9.55 -19.83 -1.82
C SER A 51 9.48 -18.30 -1.92
N TRP A 52 10.20 -17.71 -2.86
CA TRP A 52 10.15 -16.25 -3.03
C TRP A 52 8.75 -15.76 -3.44
N GLN A 53 8.00 -16.54 -4.23
CA GLN A 53 6.64 -16.20 -4.65
C GLN A 53 5.68 -16.21 -3.46
N GLU A 54 5.83 -17.16 -2.55
CA GLU A 54 5.02 -17.23 -1.33
C GLU A 54 5.33 -16.05 -0.40
N ARG A 55 6.61 -15.71 -0.22
CA ARG A 55 7.01 -14.52 0.55
C ARG A 55 6.40 -13.25 -0.03
N ALA A 56 6.51 -13.05 -1.35
CA ALA A 56 5.92 -11.89 -2.02
C ALA A 56 4.39 -11.83 -1.86
N ARG A 57 3.72 -12.99 -1.89
CA ARG A 57 2.25 -13.10 -1.73
C ARG A 57 1.75 -12.91 -0.30
N LEU A 58 2.59 -13.13 0.71
CA LEU A 58 2.21 -12.99 2.11
C LEU A 58 2.66 -11.67 2.74
N PHE A 59 3.83 -11.16 2.31
CA PHE A 59 4.53 -10.07 2.97
C PHE A 59 4.94 -8.95 2.02
N GLY A 60 4.57 -9.03 0.74
CA GLY A 60 4.99 -8.06 -0.27
C GLY A 60 6.50 -8.11 -0.55
N GLY A 61 7.00 -7.08 -1.23
CA GLY A 61 8.37 -6.96 -1.69
C GLY A 61 9.40 -6.75 -0.58
N GLU A 62 10.66 -7.04 -0.94
CA GLU A 62 11.83 -7.05 -0.06
C GLU A 62 12.70 -5.77 -0.19
N THR A 63 13.39 -5.43 0.90
CA THR A 63 14.42 -4.39 0.90
C THR A 63 15.79 -5.03 0.82
N VAL A 64 16.49 -4.86 -0.31
CA VAL A 64 17.73 -5.59 -0.62
C VAL A 64 18.95 -4.78 -0.20
N HIS A 65 19.48 -5.07 0.99
CA HIS A 65 20.71 -4.44 1.49
C HIS A 65 21.95 -5.16 0.97
N PHE A 66 22.80 -4.44 0.24
CA PHE A 66 24.06 -4.95 -0.28
C PHE A 66 25.19 -4.76 0.74
N PRO A 67 25.90 -5.83 1.14
CA PRO A 67 27.04 -5.74 2.06
C PRO A 67 28.28 -5.14 1.38
N LYS A 68 29.24 -4.70 2.20
CA LYS A 68 30.60 -4.42 1.74
C LYS A 68 31.29 -5.72 1.31
N LEU A 69 32.16 -5.66 0.30
CA LEU A 69 32.86 -6.82 -0.23
C LEU A 69 34.33 -6.83 0.22
N THR A 70 34.89 -8.02 0.43
CA THR A 70 36.35 -8.21 0.45
C THR A 70 36.92 -8.05 -0.96
N ASP A 71 38.24 -7.92 -1.09
CA ASP A 71 38.88 -7.75 -2.40
C ASP A 71 38.66 -8.97 -3.32
N GLU A 72 38.76 -10.18 -2.76
CA GLU A 72 38.45 -11.42 -3.48
C GLU A 72 36.98 -11.48 -3.93
N GLN A 73 36.04 -11.15 -3.03
CA GLN A 73 34.61 -11.09 -3.36
C GLN A 73 34.33 -10.04 -4.44
N ARG A 74 35.00 -8.89 -4.37
CA ARG A 74 34.86 -7.82 -5.35
C ARG A 74 35.35 -8.26 -6.72
N ALA A 75 36.52 -8.89 -6.80
CA ALA A 75 37.06 -9.43 -8.04
C ALA A 75 36.11 -10.49 -8.65
N ALA A 76 35.60 -11.41 -7.83
CA ALA A 76 34.62 -12.41 -8.26
C ALA A 76 33.32 -11.77 -8.78
N LYS A 77 32.82 -10.72 -8.10
CA LYS A 77 31.61 -9.99 -8.52
C LYS A 77 31.83 -9.20 -9.80
N GLN A 78 33.01 -8.62 -10.00
CA GLN A 78 33.37 -7.96 -11.26
C GLN A 78 33.41 -8.95 -12.42
N ALA A 79 33.99 -10.14 -12.22
CA ALA A 79 33.96 -11.21 -13.20
C ALA A 79 32.54 -11.72 -13.48
N GLU A 80 31.71 -11.91 -12.44
CA GLU A 80 30.29 -12.26 -12.57
C GLU A 80 29.54 -11.23 -13.42
N LEU A 81 29.71 -9.94 -13.12
CA LEU A 81 29.07 -8.86 -13.88
C LEU A 81 29.53 -8.88 -15.34
N LYS A 82 30.83 -9.03 -15.60
CA LYS A 82 31.37 -9.10 -16.97
C LYS A 82 30.72 -10.23 -17.77
N GLU A 83 30.60 -11.42 -17.18
CA GLU A 83 29.94 -12.56 -17.83
C GLU A 83 28.45 -12.32 -18.03
N LEU A 84 27.74 -11.75 -17.06
CA LEU A 84 26.33 -11.42 -17.21
C LEU A 84 26.09 -10.40 -18.31
N LEU A 85 26.95 -9.39 -18.44
CA LEU A 85 26.88 -8.41 -19.54
C LEU A 85 27.13 -9.06 -20.90
N ARG A 86 28.13 -9.95 -21.00
CA ARG A 86 28.37 -10.74 -22.23
C ARG A 86 27.14 -11.57 -22.61
N ARG A 87 26.51 -12.24 -21.63
CA ARG A 87 25.26 -13.01 -21.84
C ARG A 87 24.10 -12.12 -22.27
N MET A 88 24.01 -10.89 -21.75
CA MET A 88 23.00 -9.92 -22.20
C MET A 88 23.20 -9.52 -23.66
N ASP A 89 24.45 -9.33 -24.10
CA ASP A 89 24.75 -9.04 -25.51
C ASP A 89 24.39 -10.22 -26.42
N VAL A 90 24.72 -11.46 -26.02
CA VAL A 90 24.29 -12.66 -26.77
C VAL A 90 22.77 -12.77 -26.82
N ALA A 91 22.11 -12.65 -25.66
CA ALA A 91 20.65 -12.66 -25.56
C ALA A 91 20.00 -11.54 -26.39
N ALA A 92 20.73 -10.46 -26.68
CA ALA A 92 20.24 -9.41 -27.53
C ALA A 92 20.08 -9.82 -28.99
N MET A 93 20.90 -10.76 -29.45
CA MET A 93 20.97 -11.22 -30.84
C MET A 93 20.21 -12.54 -31.08
N MET A 94 19.88 -13.30 -30.03
CA MET A 94 19.32 -14.67 -30.14
C MET A 94 18.09 -14.84 -31.05
N LEU A 95 17.26 -13.81 -31.27
CA LEU A 95 16.05 -13.94 -32.08
C LEU A 95 16.32 -13.92 -33.59
N THR A 96 17.26 -13.08 -34.05
CA THR A 96 17.44 -12.79 -35.49
C THR A 96 18.88 -12.55 -35.92
N GLY A 97 19.84 -12.67 -35.00
CA GLY A 97 21.24 -12.26 -35.22
C GLY A 97 21.47 -10.75 -35.25
N ARG A 98 20.41 -9.92 -35.28
CA ARG A 98 20.49 -8.47 -35.42
C ARG A 98 20.14 -7.75 -34.12
N ARG A 99 20.93 -6.73 -33.75
CA ARG A 99 20.80 -6.03 -32.45
C ARG A 99 19.57 -5.14 -32.40
N GLU A 100 19.22 -4.50 -33.51
CA GLU A 100 18.04 -3.67 -33.70
C GLU A 100 16.72 -4.44 -33.48
N HIS A 101 16.75 -5.77 -33.61
CA HIS A 101 15.61 -6.63 -33.33
C HIS A 101 15.55 -7.09 -31.85
N ASN A 102 16.50 -6.67 -31.01
CA ASN A 102 16.48 -6.98 -29.59
C ASN A 102 15.21 -6.43 -28.93
N LEU A 103 14.60 -7.23 -28.05
CA LEU A 103 13.43 -6.83 -27.27
C LEU A 103 13.66 -5.53 -26.49
N GLY A 104 14.81 -5.40 -25.82
CA GLY A 104 15.10 -4.22 -24.99
C GLY A 104 15.14 -2.93 -25.80
N ASP A 105 15.79 -2.94 -26.97
CA ASP A 105 15.91 -1.74 -27.80
C ASP A 105 14.56 -1.39 -28.47
N ARG A 106 13.81 -2.40 -28.93
CA ARG A 106 12.43 -2.21 -29.40
C ARG A 106 11.50 -1.63 -28.31
N VAL A 107 11.61 -2.11 -27.07
CA VAL A 107 10.82 -1.58 -25.96
C VAL A 107 11.22 -0.13 -25.62
N VAL A 108 12.51 0.20 -25.63
CA VAL A 108 12.96 1.59 -25.45
C VAL A 108 12.40 2.49 -26.54
N LEU A 109 12.46 2.07 -27.81
CA LEU A 109 11.90 2.82 -28.93
C LEU A 109 10.39 3.00 -28.79
N ALA A 110 9.65 1.94 -28.47
CA ALA A 110 8.20 2.01 -28.25
C ALA A 110 7.83 2.97 -27.12
N ILE A 111 8.55 2.94 -26.00
CA ILE A 111 8.34 3.89 -24.89
C ILE A 111 8.62 5.32 -25.34
N ARG A 112 9.73 5.57 -26.05
CA ARG A 112 10.10 6.91 -26.54
C ARG A 112 9.06 7.47 -27.51
N SER A 113 8.71 6.70 -28.55
CA SER A 113 7.70 7.11 -29.53
C SER A 113 6.35 7.38 -28.86
N TRP A 114 5.96 6.54 -27.89
CA TRP A 114 4.75 6.78 -27.12
C TRP A 114 4.84 8.08 -26.31
N LEU A 115 5.91 8.28 -25.53
CA LEU A 115 6.12 9.50 -24.73
C LEU A 115 6.10 10.76 -25.59
N ASP A 116 6.77 10.74 -26.74
CA ASP A 116 6.81 11.85 -27.68
C ASP A 116 5.41 12.20 -28.21
N SER A 117 4.58 11.19 -28.46
CA SER A 117 3.17 11.41 -28.84
C SER A 117 2.31 11.99 -27.71
N GLN A 118 2.74 11.89 -26.45
CA GLN A 118 2.00 12.42 -25.29
C GLN A 118 2.35 13.89 -25.01
N ILE A 119 3.53 14.38 -25.40
CA ILE A 119 3.95 15.78 -25.18
C ILE A 119 2.93 16.79 -25.75
N PRO A 120 2.48 16.69 -27.03
CA PRO A 120 1.48 17.63 -27.55
C PRO A 120 0.06 17.41 -26.98
N ARG A 121 -0.16 16.36 -26.19
CA ARG A 121 -1.46 16.01 -25.59
C ARG A 121 -1.56 16.37 -24.11
N ILE A 122 -0.56 17.07 -23.57
CA ILE A 122 -0.60 17.54 -22.18
C ILE A 122 -1.82 18.49 -22.06
N PRO A 123 -2.76 18.24 -21.13
CA PRO A 123 -3.95 19.08 -20.99
C PRO A 123 -3.60 20.51 -20.59
N ASP A 124 -4.22 21.52 -21.19
CA ASP A 124 -3.88 22.93 -20.94
C ASP A 124 -4.32 23.45 -19.57
N ASP A 125 -5.38 22.87 -19.01
CA ASP A 125 -5.99 23.31 -17.76
C ASP A 125 -5.96 22.25 -16.65
N TYR A 126 -5.80 22.70 -15.41
CA TYR A 126 -5.88 21.85 -14.22
C TYR A 126 -7.29 21.91 -13.61
N ALA A 127 -8.25 21.26 -14.29
CA ALA A 127 -9.64 21.17 -13.87
C ALA A 127 -10.27 19.82 -14.31
N GLY A 128 -11.41 19.47 -13.70
CA GLY A 128 -12.20 18.29 -14.10
C GLY A 128 -11.39 16.99 -14.22
N GLY A 129 -11.65 16.23 -15.29
CA GLY A 129 -10.92 14.99 -15.58
C GLY A 129 -9.45 15.21 -15.95
N ASP A 130 -9.11 16.38 -16.48
CA ASP A 130 -7.75 16.71 -16.91
C ASP A 130 -6.80 16.93 -15.75
N ALA A 131 -7.30 17.36 -14.58
CA ALA A 131 -6.51 17.41 -13.36
C ALA A 131 -5.91 16.05 -12.95
N ALA A 132 -6.61 14.94 -13.21
CA ALA A 132 -6.06 13.60 -12.97
C ALA A 132 -4.99 13.23 -14.01
N LYS A 133 -5.24 13.51 -15.30
CA LYS A 133 -4.30 13.25 -16.38
C LYS A 133 -3.00 14.04 -16.23
N LEU A 134 -3.08 15.33 -15.90
CA LEU A 134 -1.92 16.19 -15.63
C LEU A 134 -1.06 15.66 -14.48
N ARG A 135 -1.69 15.23 -13.38
CA ARG A 135 -0.96 14.63 -12.25
C ARG A 135 -0.20 13.38 -12.67
N GLN A 136 -0.84 12.50 -13.43
CA GLN A 136 -0.23 11.26 -13.91
C GLN A 136 0.87 11.51 -14.94
N ALA A 137 0.66 12.45 -15.86
CA ALA A 137 1.63 12.86 -16.87
C ALA A 137 2.87 13.48 -16.24
N ALA A 138 2.73 14.37 -15.25
CA ALA A 138 3.87 14.95 -14.53
C ALA A 138 4.78 13.86 -13.96
N ILE A 139 4.22 12.91 -13.21
CA ILE A 139 4.96 11.79 -12.62
C ILE A 139 5.60 10.94 -13.72
N GLY A 140 4.84 10.58 -14.74
CA GLY A 140 5.32 9.73 -15.82
C GLY A 140 6.48 10.34 -16.61
N PHE A 141 6.41 11.63 -16.93
CA PHE A 141 7.48 12.36 -17.61
C PHE A 141 8.72 12.55 -16.73
N PHE A 142 8.56 12.85 -15.44
CA PHE A 142 9.69 12.90 -14.51
C PHE A 142 10.39 11.54 -14.37
N ARG A 143 9.62 10.45 -14.26
CA ARG A 143 10.16 9.08 -14.29
C ARG A 143 10.85 8.78 -15.62
N ALA A 144 10.29 9.23 -16.74
CA ALA A 144 10.90 9.07 -18.05
C ALA A 144 12.26 9.78 -18.13
N HIS A 145 12.35 11.01 -17.63
CA HIS A 145 13.59 11.77 -17.59
C HIS A 145 14.67 11.06 -16.78
N GLU A 146 14.39 10.65 -15.53
CA GLU A 146 15.36 9.96 -14.68
C GLU A 146 15.86 8.63 -15.26
N ILE A 147 15.08 7.96 -16.12
CA ILE A 147 15.44 6.66 -16.70
C ILE A 147 16.09 6.81 -18.08
N LEU A 148 15.53 7.67 -18.93
CA LEU A 148 15.94 7.79 -20.33
C LEU A 148 17.02 8.84 -20.52
N GLY A 149 17.08 9.86 -19.66
CA GLY A 149 18.07 10.93 -19.66
C GLY A 149 17.70 12.13 -20.55
N ASP A 150 16.61 12.07 -21.31
CA ASP A 150 16.26 13.14 -22.25
C ASP A 150 15.65 14.35 -21.54
N LYS A 151 16.19 15.53 -21.85
CA LYS A 151 15.70 16.82 -21.31
C LYS A 151 14.26 17.15 -21.73
N LYS A 152 13.83 16.76 -22.93
CA LYS A 152 12.45 17.01 -23.39
C LYS A 152 11.37 16.42 -22.47
N TYR A 153 11.66 15.30 -21.80
CA TYR A 153 10.73 14.71 -20.83
C TYR A 153 10.73 15.47 -19.51
N LEU A 154 11.88 16.03 -19.09
CA LEU A 154 11.91 16.96 -17.95
C LEU A 154 11.04 18.18 -18.26
N ASP A 155 11.22 18.79 -19.43
CA ASP A 155 10.49 19.99 -19.83
C ASP A 155 8.97 19.73 -19.94
N ALA A 156 8.57 18.56 -20.46
CA ALA A 156 7.17 18.12 -20.47
C ALA A 156 6.59 17.93 -19.05
N GLY A 157 7.36 17.33 -18.13
CA GLY A 157 6.97 17.19 -16.74
C GLY A 157 6.84 18.53 -16.01
N LEU A 158 7.76 19.47 -16.26
CA LEU A 158 7.71 20.83 -15.72
C LEU A 158 6.53 21.62 -16.29
N THR A 159 6.20 21.44 -17.56
CA THR A 159 4.98 22.01 -18.16
C THR A 159 3.72 21.55 -17.42
N CYS A 160 3.65 20.27 -17.07
CA CYS A 160 2.56 19.74 -16.25
C CYS A 160 2.54 20.37 -14.85
N ALA A 161 3.71 20.47 -14.20
CA ALA A 161 3.86 21.06 -12.86
C ALA A 161 3.47 22.54 -12.84
N ASP A 162 3.88 23.33 -13.84
CA ASP A 162 3.52 24.75 -13.97
C ASP A 162 2.01 24.93 -14.18
N ARG A 163 1.36 24.05 -14.97
CA ARG A 163 -0.11 24.04 -15.13
C ARG A 163 -0.83 23.76 -13.80
N ILE A 164 -0.32 22.82 -13.01
CA ILE A 164 -0.85 22.52 -11.68
C ILE A 164 -0.62 23.70 -10.73
N LEU A 165 0.60 24.28 -10.72
CA LEU A 165 1.00 25.39 -9.87
C LEU A 165 0.13 26.63 -10.11
N ARG A 166 -0.15 26.97 -11.38
CA ARG A 166 -1.01 28.12 -11.74
C ARG A 166 -2.42 28.05 -11.16
N LYS A 167 -2.90 26.87 -10.76
CA LYS A 167 -4.20 26.68 -10.11
C LYS A 167 -4.14 26.51 -8.59
N GLN A 168 -2.96 26.64 -7.99
CA GLN A 168 -2.87 26.71 -6.53
C GLN A 168 -3.50 28.03 -6.07
N LEU A 169 -4.46 27.95 -5.16
CA LEU A 169 -5.11 29.12 -4.58
C LEU A 169 -4.14 29.85 -3.64
N PRO A 170 -4.36 31.15 -3.35
CA PRO A 170 -3.48 31.92 -2.46
C PRO A 170 -3.25 31.28 -1.08
N ARG A 171 -4.25 30.54 -0.57
CA ARG A 171 -4.15 29.79 0.68
C ARG A 171 -3.22 28.57 0.63
N GLY A 172 -2.84 28.09 -0.55
CA GLY A 172 -1.90 26.97 -0.73
C GLY A 172 -2.53 25.64 -1.15
N HIS A 173 -3.85 25.54 -1.24
CA HIS A 173 -4.55 24.33 -1.69
C HIS A 173 -5.08 24.46 -3.13
N TRP A 174 -5.60 23.36 -3.67
CA TRP A 174 -6.23 23.30 -4.99
C TRP A 174 -7.74 23.08 -4.88
N ALA A 175 -8.48 23.62 -5.85
CA ALA A 175 -9.93 23.58 -5.83
C ALA A 175 -10.51 22.18 -6.05
N TYR A 176 -11.58 21.88 -5.31
CA TYR A 176 -12.49 20.75 -5.60
C TYR A 176 -13.70 21.30 -6.36
N GLY A 177 -13.71 21.14 -7.69
CA GLY A 177 -14.69 21.81 -8.53
C GLY A 177 -14.68 23.32 -8.31
N ASN A 178 -15.85 23.92 -8.14
CA ASN A 178 -16.00 25.35 -7.84
C ASN A 178 -15.88 25.71 -6.35
N LYS A 179 -15.57 24.75 -5.46
CA LYS A 179 -15.56 24.94 -4.00
C LYS A 179 -14.21 25.37 -3.42
N GLY A 180 -13.26 25.77 -4.27
CA GLY A 180 -11.90 26.10 -3.84
C GLY A 180 -11.79 27.19 -2.78
N ASN A 181 -12.61 28.24 -2.84
CA ASN A 181 -12.57 29.31 -1.83
C ASN A 181 -13.33 28.97 -0.55
N ASP A 182 -14.35 28.11 -0.65
CA ASP A 182 -15.24 27.71 0.45
C ASP A 182 -14.60 26.63 1.33
N MET A 183 -13.83 25.72 0.73
CA MET A 183 -13.26 24.58 1.44
C MET A 183 -11.95 24.09 0.83
N MET A 184 -11.26 23.23 1.57
CA MET A 184 -10.15 22.39 1.12
C MET A 184 -10.54 20.92 1.22
N ARG A 185 -10.44 20.18 0.12
CA ARG A 185 -10.66 18.72 0.07
C ARG A 185 -9.35 18.03 0.43
N ILE A 186 -9.31 17.39 1.60
CA ILE A 186 -8.09 16.77 2.11
C ILE A 186 -7.94 15.35 1.56
N GLN A 187 -9.04 14.60 1.52
CA GLN A 187 -9.09 13.26 0.91
C GLN A 187 -8.99 13.31 -0.63
N ASP A 188 -9.03 12.16 -1.31
CA ASP A 188 -8.97 12.01 -2.79
C ASP A 188 -7.69 12.56 -3.47
N GLY A 189 -6.72 13.01 -2.68
CA GLY A 189 -5.44 13.52 -3.14
C GLY A 189 -5.51 14.83 -3.92
N PHE A 190 -6.47 15.71 -3.61
CA PHE A 190 -6.57 17.05 -4.20
C PHE A 190 -5.43 17.96 -3.73
N VAL A 191 -5.02 17.86 -2.45
CA VAL A 191 -3.85 18.60 -1.93
C VAL A 191 -2.59 17.76 -2.01
N THR A 192 -2.70 16.47 -1.67
CA THR A 192 -1.52 15.65 -1.43
C THR A 192 -0.78 15.27 -2.71
N ARG A 193 -1.47 14.97 -3.81
CA ARG A 193 -0.79 14.65 -5.08
C ARG A 193 -0.06 15.86 -5.67
N PRO A 194 -0.67 17.07 -5.78
CA PRO A 194 0.07 18.26 -6.19
C PRO A 194 1.27 18.55 -5.30
N PHE A 195 1.17 18.43 -3.98
CA PHE A 195 2.32 18.59 -3.07
C PHE A 195 3.53 17.74 -3.51
N TRP A 196 3.33 16.44 -3.71
CA TRP A 196 4.41 15.54 -4.13
C TRP A 196 4.96 15.88 -5.52
N ILE A 197 4.11 16.30 -6.45
CA ILE A 197 4.53 16.72 -7.79
C ILE A 197 5.37 18.01 -7.73
N MET A 198 5.00 18.97 -6.88
CA MET A 198 5.79 20.18 -6.67
C MET A 198 7.17 19.83 -6.10
N LEU A 199 7.25 18.93 -5.11
CA LEU A 199 8.56 18.47 -4.60
C LEU A 199 9.37 17.74 -5.67
N TYR A 200 8.73 16.93 -6.51
CA TYR A 200 9.42 16.25 -7.60
C TYR A 200 9.95 17.23 -8.65
N ALA A 201 9.14 18.22 -9.02
CA ALA A 201 9.56 19.29 -9.92
C ALA A 201 10.74 20.08 -9.33
N HIS A 202 10.70 20.39 -8.03
CA HIS A 202 11.82 21.04 -7.34
C HIS A 202 13.09 20.19 -7.37
N LYS A 203 12.99 18.89 -7.04
CA LYS A 203 14.13 17.95 -7.07
C LYS A 203 14.84 17.96 -8.42
N LEU A 204 14.08 17.92 -9.52
CA LEU A 204 14.65 17.77 -10.86
C LEU A 204 15.07 19.09 -11.52
N SER A 205 14.47 20.21 -11.14
CA SER A 205 14.77 21.51 -11.75
C SER A 205 15.61 22.44 -10.88
N GLY A 206 15.64 22.23 -9.56
CA GLY A 206 16.19 23.19 -8.59
C GLY A 206 15.34 24.46 -8.40
N ASP A 207 14.25 24.64 -9.14
CA ASP A 207 13.43 25.86 -9.07
C ASP A 207 12.67 25.92 -7.74
N LYS A 208 12.94 26.98 -6.97
CA LYS A 208 12.39 27.19 -5.63
C LYS A 208 10.89 27.46 -5.64
N LYS A 209 10.29 27.92 -6.75
CA LYS A 209 8.84 28.21 -6.82
C LYS A 209 7.99 26.97 -6.48
N TYR A 210 8.48 25.79 -6.85
CA TYR A 210 7.80 24.53 -6.57
C TYR A 210 7.92 24.15 -5.09
N LEU A 211 9.09 24.32 -4.47
CA LEU A 211 9.27 24.10 -3.03
C LEU A 211 8.38 25.05 -2.20
N GLU A 212 8.31 26.32 -2.58
CA GLU A 212 7.44 27.30 -1.92
C GLU A 212 5.95 26.95 -2.07
N SER A 213 5.55 26.44 -3.24
CA SER A 213 4.20 25.90 -3.45
C SER A 213 3.90 24.70 -2.54
N ALA A 214 4.82 23.75 -2.46
CA ALA A 214 4.70 22.59 -1.57
C ALA A 214 4.60 23.03 -0.09
N ARG A 215 5.41 24.02 0.32
CA ARG A 215 5.38 24.59 1.67
C ARG A 215 4.02 25.22 1.99
N ARG A 216 3.46 26.06 1.10
CA ARG A 216 2.12 26.64 1.28
C ARG A 216 1.05 25.55 1.43
N ALA A 217 1.11 24.51 0.61
CA ALA A 217 0.19 23.37 0.69
C ALA A 217 0.27 22.64 2.04
N ALA A 218 1.48 22.44 2.56
CA ALA A 218 1.66 21.83 3.87
C ALA A 218 1.22 22.75 5.02
N ASP A 219 1.48 24.06 4.93
CA ASP A 219 1.10 25.04 5.95
C ASP A 219 -0.44 25.14 6.09
N VAL A 220 -1.18 25.19 4.97
CA VAL A 220 -2.65 25.17 5.03
C VAL A 220 -3.19 23.82 5.49
N LEU A 221 -2.56 22.71 5.11
CA LEU A 221 -2.94 21.39 5.59
C LEU A 221 -2.72 21.25 7.11
N LEU A 222 -1.62 21.78 7.63
CA LEU A 222 -1.33 21.82 9.06
C LEU A 222 -2.40 22.61 9.83
N SER A 223 -2.93 23.70 9.26
CA SER A 223 -4.03 24.45 9.88
C SER A 223 -5.31 23.64 10.06
N ALA A 224 -5.50 22.60 9.24
CA ALA A 224 -6.65 21.70 9.31
C ALA A 224 -6.45 20.51 10.25
N GLN A 225 -5.27 20.37 10.85
CA GLN A 225 -4.95 19.26 11.75
C GLN A 225 -5.71 19.38 13.07
N SER A 226 -6.39 18.32 13.48
CA SER A 226 -7.10 18.26 14.76
C SER A 226 -6.14 18.30 15.95
N ASN A 227 -6.66 18.57 17.14
CA ASN A 227 -5.86 18.54 18.37
C ASN A 227 -5.30 17.15 18.70
N ALA A 228 -5.95 16.10 18.20
CA ALA A 228 -5.51 14.70 18.30
C ALA A 228 -4.52 14.28 17.19
N GLY A 229 -4.14 15.20 16.31
CA GLY A 229 -3.07 14.99 15.32
C GLY A 229 -3.51 14.45 13.96
N GLY A 230 -4.80 14.12 13.79
CA GLY A 230 -5.36 13.64 12.51
C GLY A 230 -5.99 14.74 11.66
N TRP A 231 -6.56 14.36 10.52
CA TRP A 231 -7.19 15.29 9.57
C TRP A 231 -8.59 14.84 9.16
N PRO A 232 -9.52 15.77 8.89
CA PRO A 232 -10.85 15.46 8.41
C PRO A 232 -10.88 15.15 6.90
N ASP A 233 -12.04 14.76 6.36
CA ASP A 233 -12.23 14.60 4.90
C ASP A 233 -12.05 15.93 4.15
N GLN A 234 -12.50 17.00 4.81
CA GLN A 234 -12.61 18.34 4.25
C GLN A 234 -12.49 19.40 5.35
N TRP A 235 -11.95 20.55 4.98
CA TRP A 235 -11.80 21.71 5.85
C TRP A 235 -12.58 22.88 5.28
N LEU A 236 -13.59 23.37 6.01
CA LEU A 236 -14.35 24.55 5.62
C LEU A 236 -13.60 25.81 6.07
N PHE A 237 -13.45 26.76 5.16
CA PHE A 237 -13.02 28.12 5.51
C PHE A 237 -14.21 28.91 6.09
N PRO A 238 -13.96 30.03 6.81
CA PRO A 238 -15.05 30.87 7.34
C PRO A 238 -16.08 31.24 6.26
N GLY A 239 -17.37 31.03 6.56
CA GLY A 239 -18.48 31.25 5.62
C GLY A 239 -18.65 30.18 4.53
N GLY A 240 -17.76 29.17 4.49
CA GLY A 240 -17.75 28.13 3.47
C GLY A 240 -18.81 27.05 3.64
N SER A 241 -19.12 26.37 2.53
CA SER A 241 -20.03 25.23 2.48
C SER A 241 -19.42 24.06 1.69
N THR A 242 -20.00 22.86 1.84
CA THR A 242 -19.59 21.69 1.06
C THR A 242 -20.82 20.86 0.64
N PRO A 243 -20.86 20.38 -0.61
CA PRO A 243 -21.89 19.46 -1.07
C PRO A 243 -21.59 18.00 -0.66
N SER A 244 -20.41 17.72 -0.10
CA SER A 244 -19.99 16.36 0.24
C SER A 244 -20.39 15.98 1.66
N SER A 245 -20.99 14.79 1.79
CA SER A 245 -21.06 14.05 3.06
C SER A 245 -19.65 13.62 3.47
N GLY A 246 -19.31 13.79 4.74
CA GLY A 246 -17.97 13.53 5.28
C GLY A 246 -17.68 14.43 6.47
N VAL A 247 -16.73 14.04 7.30
CA VAL A 247 -16.38 14.77 8.51
C VAL A 247 -15.54 16.03 8.18
N ARG A 248 -15.71 17.06 9.01
CA ARG A 248 -15.22 18.42 8.77
C ARG A 248 -14.25 18.85 9.88
N ASN A 249 -13.95 20.15 9.95
CA ASN A 249 -13.04 20.79 10.90
C ASN A 249 -13.07 20.15 12.30
N GLY A 250 -11.89 19.82 12.83
CA GLY A 250 -11.72 19.21 14.15
C GLY A 250 -11.93 17.69 14.21
N ALA A 251 -12.45 17.06 13.14
CA ALA A 251 -12.63 15.62 13.05
C ALA A 251 -11.38 14.88 12.54
N ILE A 252 -11.43 13.54 12.58
CA ILE A 252 -10.39 12.66 12.04
C ILE A 252 -11.02 11.68 11.06
N SER A 253 -10.41 11.54 9.89
CA SER A 253 -10.81 10.61 8.86
C SER A 253 -9.62 9.79 8.35
N PHE A 254 -9.89 8.51 8.20
CA PHE A 254 -9.04 7.58 7.46
C PHE A 254 -9.52 7.40 6.02
N ASN A 255 -10.73 7.86 5.68
CA ASN A 255 -11.29 7.69 4.35
C ASN A 255 -10.37 8.28 3.27
N ASP A 256 -10.12 7.49 2.23
CA ASP A 256 -9.25 7.81 1.10
C ASP A 256 -7.89 8.41 1.51
N GLY A 257 -7.40 8.04 2.70
CA GLY A 257 -6.08 8.42 3.22
C GLY A 257 -5.96 9.84 3.77
N ALA A 258 -7.05 10.51 4.15
CA ALA A 258 -7.02 11.90 4.63
C ALA A 258 -5.97 12.12 5.74
N THR A 259 -5.97 11.27 6.78
CA THR A 259 -4.95 11.33 7.84
C THR A 259 -3.58 10.82 7.39
N ASN A 260 -3.48 9.63 6.79
CA ASN A 260 -2.20 9.02 6.40
C ASN A 260 -1.41 9.87 5.40
N ALA A 261 -2.06 10.40 4.37
CA ALA A 261 -1.39 11.17 3.34
C ALA A 261 -0.92 12.53 3.89
N SER A 262 -1.70 13.14 4.79
CA SER A 262 -1.31 14.37 5.48
C SER A 262 -0.15 14.14 6.46
N PHE A 263 -0.16 13.03 7.18
CA PHE A 263 0.95 12.59 8.05
C PHE A 263 2.26 12.48 7.27
N GLN A 264 2.25 11.85 6.10
CA GLN A 264 3.44 11.74 5.24
C GLN A 264 3.98 13.12 4.82
N ILE A 265 3.09 14.06 4.49
CA ILE A 265 3.47 15.44 4.11
C ILE A 265 4.13 16.15 5.29
N MET A 266 3.57 16.03 6.49
CA MET A 266 4.12 16.65 7.69
C MET A 266 5.54 16.14 7.99
N VAL A 267 5.74 14.82 7.92
CA VAL A 267 7.05 14.20 8.10
C VAL A 267 8.04 14.68 7.03
N MET A 268 7.60 14.72 5.77
CA MET A 268 8.44 15.21 4.67
C MET A 268 8.84 16.68 4.87
N MET A 269 7.91 17.53 5.29
CA MET A 269 8.19 18.93 5.54
C MET A 269 9.12 19.16 6.73
N TYR A 270 9.02 18.34 7.78
CA TYR A 270 10.02 18.35 8.85
C TYR A 270 11.41 18.04 8.30
N HIS A 271 11.56 17.00 7.48
CA HIS A 271 12.86 16.65 6.89
C HIS A 271 13.42 17.73 5.95
N LEU A 272 12.56 18.46 5.25
CA LEU A 272 12.95 19.56 4.35
C LEU A 272 13.30 20.86 5.09
N THR A 273 12.67 21.13 6.24
CA THR A 273 12.73 22.45 6.91
C THR A 273 13.36 22.43 8.30
N ASN A 274 13.51 21.25 8.89
CA ASN A 274 13.82 21.02 10.31
C ASN A 274 12.85 21.73 11.27
N ASN A 275 11.66 22.13 10.81
CA ASN A 275 10.69 22.86 11.63
C ASN A 275 9.76 21.90 12.37
N LYS A 276 9.89 21.86 13.70
CA LYS A 276 9.11 20.98 14.59
C LYS A 276 7.59 21.23 14.51
N LYS A 277 7.13 22.38 14.02
CA LYS A 277 5.69 22.68 13.90
C LYS A 277 4.93 21.62 13.12
N TYR A 278 5.56 21.00 12.10
CA TYR A 278 4.93 19.99 11.26
C TYR A 278 4.68 18.67 12.01
N VAL A 279 5.52 18.35 13.00
CA VAL A 279 5.51 17.04 13.67
C VAL A 279 4.98 17.09 15.11
N ALA A 280 4.77 18.29 15.65
CA ALA A 280 4.41 18.56 17.04
C ALA A 280 3.13 17.86 17.54
N LYS A 281 2.20 17.47 16.66
CA LYS A 281 0.96 16.78 17.06
C LYS A 281 0.87 15.33 16.60
N LEU A 282 1.88 14.81 15.88
CA LEU A 282 1.78 13.48 15.27
C LEU A 282 1.73 12.35 16.30
N GLY A 283 2.48 12.46 17.39
CA GLY A 283 2.50 11.46 18.47
C GLY A 283 1.14 11.27 19.16
N ARG A 284 0.30 12.31 19.17
CA ARG A 284 -1.05 12.28 19.78
C ARG A 284 -1.99 11.28 19.12
N LEU A 285 -1.71 10.88 17.88
CA LEU A 285 -2.48 9.85 17.17
C LEU A 285 -2.38 8.49 17.86
N GLY A 286 -1.26 8.14 18.51
CA GLY A 286 -1.08 6.84 19.14
C GLY A 286 -2.12 6.55 20.22
N PRO A 287 -2.14 7.33 21.32
CA PRO A 287 -3.16 7.20 22.37
C PRO A 287 -4.59 7.38 21.84
N TRP A 288 -4.79 8.29 20.87
CA TRP A 288 -6.10 8.50 20.27
C TRP A 288 -6.59 7.27 19.49
N LEU A 289 -5.72 6.60 18.72
CA LEU A 289 -6.05 5.37 17.99
C LEU A 289 -6.43 4.23 18.94
N ALA A 290 -5.72 4.09 20.06
CA ALA A 290 -6.07 3.12 21.10
C ALA A 290 -7.48 3.38 21.67
N LYS A 291 -7.79 4.65 21.97
CA LYS A 291 -9.12 5.07 22.45
C LYS A 291 -10.22 4.89 21.40
N ALA A 292 -9.91 5.12 20.13
CA ALA A 292 -10.87 5.08 19.02
C ALA A 292 -11.24 3.65 18.56
N ASN A 293 -10.69 2.62 19.19
CA ASN A 293 -11.07 1.23 18.92
C ASN A 293 -12.58 1.04 19.12
N LEU A 294 -13.25 0.52 18.08
CA LEU A 294 -14.69 0.22 18.12
C LEU A 294 -14.98 -1.22 18.54
N GLY A 295 -13.96 -2.06 18.66
CA GLY A 295 -14.14 -3.46 19.03
C GLY A 295 -14.40 -3.66 20.52
N GLU A 296 -15.19 -4.68 20.84
CA GLU A 296 -15.51 -5.11 22.19
C GLU A 296 -14.70 -6.37 22.56
N GLY A 297 -14.31 -6.50 23.83
CA GLY A 297 -13.49 -7.61 24.31
C GLY A 297 -12.18 -7.74 23.53
N ASP A 298 -11.97 -8.90 22.90
CA ASP A 298 -10.77 -9.21 22.13
C ASP A 298 -10.82 -8.72 20.68
N VAL A 299 -11.90 -8.06 20.28
CA VAL A 299 -12.03 -7.47 18.95
C VAL A 299 -11.38 -6.10 18.93
N VAL A 300 -10.59 -5.87 17.88
CA VAL A 300 -9.95 -4.58 17.63
C VAL A 300 -10.19 -4.17 16.18
N GLY A 301 -10.66 -2.94 15.99
CA GLY A 301 -10.91 -2.37 14.67
C GLY A 301 -11.41 -0.93 14.73
N TRP A 302 -11.40 -0.25 13.58
CA TRP A 302 -11.70 1.18 13.48
C TRP A 302 -12.68 1.48 12.35
N GLY A 303 -13.50 2.49 12.54
CA GLY A 303 -14.35 3.09 11.52
C GLY A 303 -13.57 3.98 10.58
N GLN A 304 -14.20 4.45 9.50
CA GLN A 304 -13.53 5.33 8.55
C GLN A 304 -13.41 6.77 9.05
N GLN A 305 -14.37 7.25 9.83
CA GLN A 305 -14.41 8.62 10.30
C GLN A 305 -14.81 8.70 11.76
N TYR A 306 -14.32 9.75 12.41
CA TYR A 306 -14.52 10.02 13.82
C TYR A 306 -14.65 11.52 14.07
N HIS A 307 -15.45 11.89 15.05
CA HIS A 307 -15.34 13.19 15.69
C HIS A 307 -13.97 13.31 16.40
N GLY A 308 -13.52 14.54 16.66
CA GLY A 308 -12.21 14.77 17.29
C GLY A 308 -12.04 14.12 18.67
N ASP A 309 -13.15 13.91 19.39
CA ASP A 309 -13.21 13.26 20.70
C ASP A 309 -13.04 11.72 20.66
N GLY A 310 -13.05 11.12 19.46
CA GLY A 310 -12.93 9.68 19.23
C GLY A 310 -14.27 8.96 19.08
N ARG A 311 -15.41 9.65 19.08
CA ARG A 311 -16.70 9.02 18.75
C ARG A 311 -16.77 8.73 17.24
N PRO A 312 -17.22 7.54 16.81
CA PRO A 312 -17.34 7.22 15.40
C PRO A 312 -18.40 8.12 14.74
N ALA A 313 -18.18 8.43 13.46
CA ALA A 313 -19.07 9.24 12.65
C ALA A 313 -19.41 8.51 11.35
N ARG A 314 -20.66 8.68 10.89
CA ARG A 314 -21.07 8.27 9.54
C ARG A 314 -20.74 9.33 8.50
N ALA A 315 -20.61 8.90 7.25
CA ALA A 315 -20.47 9.77 6.10
C ALA A 315 -21.53 9.44 5.04
N ARG A 316 -21.15 8.72 3.98
CA ARG A 316 -22.09 8.30 2.93
C ARG A 316 -22.98 7.16 3.43
N GLN A 317 -24.06 6.88 2.70
CA GLN A 317 -25.01 5.81 3.02
C GLN A 317 -24.40 4.41 3.17
N TYR A 318 -23.16 4.19 2.74
CA TYR A 318 -22.40 2.94 2.86
C TYR A 318 -21.16 3.07 3.79
N GLU A 319 -21.09 4.14 4.59
CA GLU A 319 -20.00 4.46 5.51
C GLU A 319 -20.58 4.78 6.89
N ILE A 320 -20.67 3.76 7.74
CA ILE A 320 -21.36 3.82 9.03
C ILE A 320 -20.41 3.59 10.21
N GLU A 321 -20.94 3.65 11.43
CA GLU A 321 -20.19 3.58 12.69
C GLU A 321 -19.77 2.14 13.08
N LEU A 322 -19.27 1.37 12.10
CA LEU A 322 -18.73 0.02 12.31
C LEU A 322 -17.22 -0.01 12.06
N PRO A 323 -16.50 -0.98 12.66
CA PRO A 323 -15.16 -1.35 12.22
C PRO A 323 -15.12 -1.77 10.74
N TYR A 324 -14.16 -1.24 9.97
CA TYR A 324 -13.91 -1.62 8.57
C TYR A 324 -12.55 -2.29 8.41
N THR A 325 -12.52 -3.43 7.73
CA THR A 325 -11.26 -4.17 7.45
C THR A 325 -10.25 -3.31 6.71
N ARG A 326 -10.72 -2.49 5.76
CA ARG A 326 -9.88 -1.57 4.99
C ARG A 326 -9.16 -0.54 5.86
N VAL A 327 -9.76 -0.11 6.98
CA VAL A 327 -9.17 0.91 7.84
C VAL A 327 -7.98 0.34 8.59
N THR A 328 -8.10 -0.87 9.12
CA THR A 328 -6.96 -1.59 9.72
C THR A 328 -5.82 -1.77 8.73
N ALA A 329 -6.13 -2.21 7.50
CA ALA A 329 -5.09 -2.55 6.53
C ALA A 329 -4.44 -1.31 5.87
N TRP A 330 -5.23 -0.34 5.41
CA TRP A 330 -4.73 0.81 4.64
C TRP A 330 -4.28 1.98 5.49
N HIS A 331 -4.83 2.13 6.69
CA HIS A 331 -4.77 3.39 7.41
C HIS A 331 -4.14 3.24 8.80
N VAL A 332 -4.85 2.58 9.71
CA VAL A 332 -4.42 2.48 11.10
C VAL A 332 -3.21 1.57 11.26
N GLY A 333 -3.14 0.43 10.58
CA GLY A 333 -1.99 -0.48 10.65
C GLY A 333 -0.67 0.20 10.25
N PRO A 334 -0.61 0.88 9.09
CA PRO A 334 0.55 1.70 8.71
C PRO A 334 0.84 2.82 9.71
N LEU A 335 -0.18 3.53 10.23
CA LEU A 335 0.04 4.60 11.21
C LEU A 335 0.67 4.07 12.49
N LEU A 336 0.15 2.98 13.06
CA LEU A 336 0.74 2.33 14.25
C LEU A 336 2.18 1.88 13.97
N THR A 337 2.43 1.35 12.77
CA THR A 337 3.79 1.00 12.33
C THR A 337 4.71 2.21 12.28
N TRP A 338 4.27 3.32 11.70
CA TRP A 338 5.08 4.54 11.57
C TRP A 338 5.33 5.21 12.91
N LEU A 339 4.32 5.28 13.79
CA LEU A 339 4.45 5.79 15.15
C LEU A 339 5.49 4.97 15.93
N PHE A 340 5.36 3.63 15.95
CA PHE A 340 6.36 2.76 16.57
C PHE A 340 7.78 2.96 16.04
N LEU A 341 7.93 3.16 14.73
CA LEU A 341 9.23 3.42 14.14
C LEU A 341 9.82 4.77 14.59
N MET A 342 8.99 5.77 14.89
CA MET A 342 9.41 7.07 15.38
C MET A 342 9.68 7.08 16.89
N ASP A 343 8.74 6.63 17.71
CA ASP A 343 8.79 6.76 19.17
C ASP A 343 9.34 5.52 19.90
N GLY A 344 9.22 4.33 19.30
CA GLY A 344 9.58 3.04 19.91
C GLY A 344 8.59 2.48 20.91
N ASP A 345 7.39 3.05 21.04
CA ASP A 345 6.36 2.57 21.96
C ASP A 345 5.72 1.26 21.45
N LYS A 346 5.97 0.18 22.19
CA LYS A 346 5.47 -1.16 21.87
C LYS A 346 3.94 -1.24 21.91
N ALA A 347 3.25 -0.33 22.60
CA ALA A 347 1.79 -0.29 22.64
C ALA A 347 1.17 -0.24 21.23
N HIS A 348 1.82 0.47 20.29
CA HIS A 348 1.37 0.52 18.89
C HIS A 348 1.39 -0.85 18.22
N MET A 349 2.45 -1.62 18.45
CA MET A 349 2.61 -2.95 17.86
C MET A 349 1.70 -3.98 18.54
N GLU A 350 1.48 -3.88 19.84
CA GLU A 350 0.52 -4.73 20.55
C GLU A 350 -0.93 -4.47 20.08
N LEU A 351 -1.29 -3.20 19.85
CA LEU A 351 -2.58 -2.85 19.27
C LEU A 351 -2.72 -3.39 17.83
N LEU A 352 -1.67 -3.28 17.01
CA LEU A 352 -1.65 -3.84 15.66
C LEU A 352 -1.77 -5.38 15.66
N LYS A 353 -1.09 -6.07 16.60
CA LYS A 353 -1.21 -7.53 16.77
C LYS A 353 -2.65 -7.93 17.09
N ARG A 354 -3.32 -7.24 18.00
CA ARG A 354 -4.73 -7.52 18.35
C ARG A 354 -5.69 -7.26 17.19
N ALA A 355 -5.48 -6.18 16.43
CA ALA A 355 -6.24 -5.91 15.22
C ALA A 355 -6.05 -6.99 14.15
N TYR A 356 -4.80 -7.44 13.96
CA TYR A 356 -4.49 -8.53 13.05
C TYR A 356 -5.11 -9.87 13.49
N ALA A 357 -5.08 -10.18 14.79
CA ALA A 357 -5.73 -11.37 15.35
C ALA A 357 -7.25 -11.37 15.11
N THR A 358 -7.90 -10.20 15.17
CA THR A 358 -9.33 -10.06 14.82
C THR A 358 -9.60 -10.50 13.39
N LEU A 359 -8.80 -10.01 12.43
CA LEU A 359 -8.95 -10.38 11.01
C LEU A 359 -8.60 -11.84 10.75
N GLU A 360 -7.61 -12.39 11.46
CA GLU A 360 -7.26 -13.81 11.36
C GLU A 360 -8.39 -14.72 11.85
N ARG A 361 -9.07 -14.38 12.97
CA ARG A 361 -10.25 -15.14 13.43
C ARG A 361 -11.37 -15.15 12.39
N MET A 362 -11.63 -14.00 11.74
CA MET A 362 -12.61 -13.93 10.65
C MET A 362 -12.19 -14.79 9.46
N ARG A 363 -10.91 -14.77 9.09
CA ARG A 363 -10.35 -15.61 8.03
C ARG A 363 -10.54 -17.10 8.33
N GLN A 364 -10.22 -17.53 9.55
CA GLN A 364 -10.37 -18.93 9.95
C GLN A 364 -11.83 -19.38 9.93
N LYS A 365 -12.77 -18.50 10.34
CA LYS A 365 -14.20 -18.78 10.23
C LYS A 365 -14.63 -18.90 8.76
N ASP A 366 -14.23 -17.98 7.89
CA ASP A 366 -14.56 -18.02 6.47
C ASP A 366 -13.98 -19.27 5.76
N LEU A 367 -12.88 -19.84 6.27
CA LEU A 367 -12.24 -21.05 5.71
C LEU A 367 -12.88 -22.37 6.14
N GLN A 368 -13.89 -22.37 7.00
CA GLN A 368 -14.61 -23.60 7.33
C GLN A 368 -15.22 -24.22 6.04
N PRO A 369 -15.19 -25.55 5.86
CA PRO A 369 -15.56 -26.19 4.60
C PRO A 369 -16.93 -25.77 4.05
N ASP A 370 -17.96 -25.74 4.89
CA ASP A 370 -19.32 -25.34 4.49
C ASP A 370 -19.35 -23.88 3.98
N ASN A 371 -18.60 -23.00 4.64
CA ASN A 371 -18.53 -21.58 4.28
C ASN A 371 -17.83 -21.38 2.94
N MET A 372 -16.75 -22.12 2.72
CA MET A 372 -16.05 -22.14 1.44
C MET A 372 -16.94 -22.67 0.32
N ALA A 373 -17.65 -23.78 0.54
CA ALA A 373 -18.56 -24.36 -0.43
C ALA A 373 -19.73 -23.44 -0.79
N ASP A 374 -20.22 -22.64 0.17
CA ASP A 374 -21.26 -21.65 -0.08
C ASP A 374 -20.73 -20.46 -0.90
N TRP A 375 -19.54 -19.94 -0.57
CA TRP A 375 -18.88 -18.90 -1.38
C TRP A 375 -18.56 -19.39 -2.79
N ASP A 376 -18.08 -20.61 -2.95
CA ASP A 376 -17.76 -21.19 -4.25
C ASP A 376 -19.02 -21.32 -5.12
N ALA A 377 -20.15 -21.76 -4.57
CA ALA A 377 -21.42 -21.79 -5.29
C ALA A 377 -21.89 -20.39 -5.75
N ILE A 378 -21.77 -19.38 -4.89
CA ILE A 378 -22.06 -17.99 -5.23
C ILE A 378 -21.14 -17.50 -6.37
N HIS A 379 -19.85 -17.80 -6.25
CA HIS A 379 -18.82 -17.41 -7.21
C HIS A 379 -19.00 -18.07 -8.57
N GLU A 380 -19.41 -19.33 -8.59
CA GLU A 380 -19.64 -20.10 -9.81
C GLU A 380 -20.78 -19.50 -10.63
N VAL A 381 -21.92 -19.19 -9.99
CA VAL A 381 -23.13 -18.82 -10.73
C VAL A 381 -23.26 -17.31 -10.94
N TRP A 382 -22.94 -16.49 -9.94
CA TRP A 382 -23.26 -15.05 -9.98
C TRP A 382 -22.12 -14.15 -10.47
N MET A 383 -20.96 -14.71 -10.84
CA MET A 383 -19.85 -13.95 -11.43
C MET A 383 -19.78 -14.01 -12.95
N ASP A 384 -20.67 -14.75 -13.62
CA ASP A 384 -20.70 -14.85 -15.08
C ASP A 384 -21.38 -13.66 -15.78
N ALA A 385 -21.82 -12.66 -15.01
CA ALA A 385 -22.32 -11.41 -15.56
C ALA A 385 -21.18 -10.62 -16.26
N PRO A 386 -21.29 -10.32 -17.57
CA PRO A 386 -20.23 -9.66 -18.35
C PRO A 386 -19.93 -8.22 -17.88
N SER A 387 -20.83 -7.60 -17.10
CA SER A 387 -20.71 -6.24 -16.58
C SER A 387 -19.83 -6.11 -15.33
N TYR A 388 -19.42 -7.22 -14.70
CA TYR A 388 -18.60 -7.17 -13.48
C TYR A 388 -17.27 -7.90 -13.66
N PRO A 389 -16.15 -7.31 -13.21
CA PRO A 389 -14.91 -8.07 -13.11
C PRO A 389 -15.20 -9.27 -12.19
N ARG A 390 -14.84 -10.49 -12.61
CA ARG A 390 -14.98 -11.77 -11.87
C ARG A 390 -14.22 -11.75 -10.53
N LEU A 391 -14.63 -10.85 -9.62
CA LEU A 391 -14.00 -10.61 -8.33
C LEU A 391 -14.59 -11.60 -7.35
N LYS A 392 -13.77 -12.56 -6.95
CA LYS A 392 -14.08 -13.48 -5.85
C LYS A 392 -13.86 -12.80 -4.51
N TYR A 393 -14.76 -13.04 -3.57
CA TYR A 393 -14.55 -12.77 -2.16
C TYR A 393 -13.28 -13.50 -1.68
N ARG A 394 -12.55 -12.88 -0.76
CA ARG A 394 -11.32 -13.43 -0.19
C ARG A 394 -11.56 -13.63 1.31
N PRO A 395 -11.39 -14.85 1.84
CA PRO A 395 -11.63 -15.15 3.25
C PRO A 395 -10.96 -14.15 4.20
N GLY A 396 -11.69 -13.73 5.22
CA GLY A 396 -11.23 -12.83 6.29
C GLY A 396 -11.19 -11.35 5.92
N LEU A 397 -11.75 -10.96 4.77
CA LEU A 397 -11.73 -9.58 4.30
C LEU A 397 -13.13 -9.03 3.96
N PRO A 398 -14.07 -9.04 4.92
CA PRO A 398 -15.35 -8.37 4.76
C PRO A 398 -15.17 -6.85 4.63
N ASP A 399 -16.22 -6.12 4.27
CA ASP A 399 -16.18 -4.65 4.26
C ASP A 399 -16.13 -4.12 5.70
N ALA A 400 -17.10 -4.52 6.51
CA ALA A 400 -17.23 -4.18 7.91
C ALA A 400 -17.59 -5.39 8.78
N PHE A 401 -17.41 -5.24 10.09
CA PHE A 401 -17.74 -6.27 11.08
C PHE A 401 -18.39 -5.69 12.32
N LEU A 402 -19.14 -6.51 13.06
CA LEU A 402 -19.76 -6.09 14.31
C LEU A 402 -18.69 -5.83 15.40
N PRO A 403 -18.94 -4.90 16.34
CA PRO A 403 -18.03 -4.59 17.44
C PRO A 403 -17.54 -5.81 18.24
N ASP A 404 -18.39 -6.80 18.48
CA ASP A 404 -18.00 -8.04 19.17
C ASP A 404 -17.46 -9.15 18.25
N GLY A 405 -17.32 -8.87 16.95
CA GLY A 405 -16.80 -9.81 15.96
C GLY A 405 -17.71 -11.02 15.69
N SER A 406 -18.95 -10.99 16.17
CA SER A 406 -19.90 -12.11 16.03
C SER A 406 -20.47 -12.28 14.61
N ASN A 407 -20.36 -11.25 13.76
CA ASN A 407 -20.77 -11.29 12.36
C ASN A 407 -20.07 -10.18 11.56
N TRP A 408 -20.05 -10.33 10.24
CA TRP A 408 -19.44 -9.38 9.31
C TRP A 408 -20.11 -9.40 7.96
N GLY A 409 -19.84 -8.39 7.13
CA GLY A 409 -20.28 -8.42 5.76
C GLY A 409 -20.04 -7.13 4.98
N CYS A 410 -20.96 -6.82 4.09
CA CYS A 410 -20.86 -5.69 3.17
C CYS A 410 -21.76 -4.54 3.66
N VAL A 411 -21.25 -3.31 3.75
CA VAL A 411 -22.09 -2.14 4.04
C VAL A 411 -22.63 -1.57 2.74
N GLN A 412 -23.96 -1.49 2.64
CA GLN A 412 -24.65 -1.05 1.44
C GLN A 412 -25.42 0.25 1.68
N ILE A 413 -26.11 0.71 0.63
CA ILE A 413 -27.05 1.83 0.67
C ILE A 413 -28.03 1.70 1.85
N ALA A 414 -28.51 2.85 2.35
CA ALA A 414 -29.37 2.97 3.53
C ALA A 414 -28.74 2.69 4.90
N PHE A 415 -27.43 2.92 5.06
CA PHE A 415 -26.71 2.94 6.35
C PHE A 415 -26.75 1.62 7.12
N LYS A 416 -26.72 0.48 6.41
CA LYS A 416 -26.81 -0.85 7.00
C LYS A 416 -25.85 -1.84 6.34
N MET A 417 -25.29 -2.72 7.17
CA MET A 417 -24.50 -3.88 6.78
C MET A 417 -25.42 -5.06 6.45
N ILE A 418 -25.13 -5.77 5.35
CA ILE A 418 -25.69 -7.10 5.10
C ILE A 418 -24.75 -8.10 5.79
N PRO A 419 -25.19 -8.74 6.89
CA PRO A 419 -24.39 -9.76 7.56
C PRO A 419 -24.28 -11.00 6.68
N TYR A 420 -23.12 -11.65 6.70
CA TYR A 420 -22.86 -12.86 5.96
C TYR A 420 -23.49 -14.09 6.63
N TRP A 421 -23.64 -14.06 7.95
CA TRP A 421 -24.23 -15.16 8.72
C TRP A 421 -25.63 -14.80 9.22
N PRO A 422 -26.50 -15.80 9.47
CA PRO A 422 -27.80 -15.57 10.09
C PRO A 422 -27.68 -14.76 11.39
N VAL A 423 -28.58 -13.79 11.55
CA VAL A 423 -28.57 -12.86 12.69
C VAL A 423 -29.35 -13.43 13.87
N THR A 424 -28.68 -13.64 14.99
CA THR A 424 -29.30 -14.12 16.24
C THR A 424 -30.20 -13.05 16.88
N PRO A 425 -31.18 -13.42 17.73
CA PRO A 425 -31.98 -12.45 18.46
C PRO A 425 -31.15 -11.46 19.29
N GLN A 426 -30.05 -11.94 19.90
CA GLN A 426 -29.12 -11.09 20.66
C GLN A 426 -28.43 -10.06 19.76
N GLN A 427 -27.88 -10.49 18.62
CA GLN A 427 -27.28 -9.58 17.64
C GLN A 427 -28.30 -8.56 17.12
N ARG A 428 -29.55 -8.98 16.90
CA ARG A 428 -30.62 -8.10 16.45
C ARG A 428 -30.97 -7.03 17.49
N ARG A 429 -31.07 -7.42 18.77
CA ARG A 429 -31.28 -6.48 19.88
C ARG A 429 -30.15 -5.47 20.00
N LYS A 430 -28.90 -5.94 19.89
CA LYS A 430 -27.71 -5.10 20.13
C LYS A 430 -27.31 -4.24 18.94
N TYR A 431 -27.34 -4.79 17.72
CA TYR A 431 -26.81 -4.15 16.52
C TYR A 431 -27.84 -3.95 15.41
N GLY A 432 -29.14 -4.15 15.67
CA GLY A 432 -30.20 -4.09 14.66
C GLY A 432 -30.21 -2.78 13.84
N ARG A 433 -29.79 -1.66 14.45
CA ARG A 433 -29.65 -0.37 13.76
C ARG A 433 -28.61 -0.37 12.63
N PHE A 434 -27.62 -1.25 12.70
CA PHE A 434 -26.51 -1.35 11.75
C PHE A 434 -26.71 -2.47 10.72
N MET A 435 -27.77 -3.26 10.79
CA MET A 435 -27.90 -4.47 9.98
C MET A 435 -29.19 -4.51 9.16
N HIS A 436 -29.12 -5.10 7.97
CA HIS A 436 -30.30 -5.54 7.25
C HIS A 436 -30.84 -6.84 7.86
N SER A 437 -32.01 -6.76 8.47
CA SER A 437 -32.65 -7.89 9.18
C SER A 437 -33.37 -8.90 8.27
N HIS A 438 -33.56 -8.57 6.99
CA HIS A 438 -34.36 -9.35 6.02
C HIS A 438 -33.57 -9.77 4.77
N ARG A 439 -32.26 -9.47 4.71
CA ARG A 439 -31.42 -9.86 3.58
C ARG A 439 -30.87 -11.26 3.84
N PRO A 440 -30.81 -12.15 2.83
CA PRO A 440 -30.28 -13.49 3.01
C PRO A 440 -28.77 -13.44 3.32
N GLY A 441 -28.32 -14.33 4.21
CA GLY A 441 -26.91 -14.56 4.46
C GLY A 441 -26.26 -15.39 3.33
N VAL A 442 -24.97 -15.67 3.46
CA VAL A 442 -24.15 -16.41 2.49
C VAL A 442 -24.73 -17.79 2.18
N ARG A 443 -25.19 -18.53 3.19
CA ARG A 443 -25.79 -19.86 2.98
C ARG A 443 -27.08 -19.84 2.17
N ASP A 444 -27.95 -18.87 2.42
CA ASP A 444 -29.20 -18.71 1.66
C ASP A 444 -28.91 -18.21 0.25
N MET A 445 -27.94 -17.29 0.10
CA MET A 445 -27.44 -16.86 -1.20
C MET A 445 -26.85 -18.03 -1.99
N ALA A 446 -26.07 -18.92 -1.37
CA ALA A 446 -25.54 -20.11 -2.02
C ALA A 446 -26.64 -21.07 -2.46
N ARG A 447 -27.71 -21.25 -1.65
CA ARG A 447 -28.89 -22.02 -2.06
C ARG A 447 -29.56 -21.42 -3.29
N MET A 448 -29.70 -20.10 -3.34
CA MET A 448 -30.23 -19.39 -4.51
C MET A 448 -29.32 -19.55 -5.73
N ALA A 449 -28.00 -19.43 -5.55
CA ALA A 449 -27.01 -19.60 -6.61
C ALA A 449 -27.05 -21.04 -7.18
N ARG A 450 -27.03 -22.08 -6.35
CA ARG A 450 -27.16 -23.50 -6.79
C ARG A 450 -28.46 -23.77 -7.55
N ALA A 451 -29.51 -22.99 -7.27
CA ALA A 451 -30.78 -23.05 -7.99
C ALA A 451 -30.84 -22.10 -9.22
N TYR A 452 -29.70 -21.54 -9.65
CA TYR A 452 -29.59 -20.60 -10.78
C TYR A 452 -30.51 -19.37 -10.68
N LYS A 453 -30.87 -18.95 -9.46
CA LYS A 453 -31.69 -17.76 -9.23
C LYS A 453 -30.83 -16.51 -9.28
N ILE A 454 -31.41 -15.39 -9.70
CA ILE A 454 -30.77 -14.07 -9.65
C ILE A 454 -30.44 -13.66 -8.20
N PRO A 455 -29.35 -12.91 -7.97
CA PRO A 455 -29.04 -12.42 -6.63
C PRO A 455 -30.07 -11.40 -6.13
N PRO A 456 -30.28 -11.29 -4.81
CA PRO A 456 -31.35 -10.46 -4.24
C PRO A 456 -31.08 -8.95 -4.36
N GLY A 457 -31.98 -8.22 -5.02
CA GLY A 457 -31.93 -6.78 -5.22
C GLY A 457 -30.91 -6.34 -6.29
N ARG A 458 -30.46 -5.07 -6.28
CA ARG A 458 -29.41 -4.58 -7.19
C ARG A 458 -28.00 -5.10 -6.87
N ASN A 459 -27.89 -6.11 -6.01
CA ASN A 459 -26.65 -6.55 -5.40
C ASN A 459 -26.04 -7.73 -6.16
N ASN A 460 -25.07 -7.46 -7.01
CA ASN A 460 -24.21 -8.48 -7.59
C ASN A 460 -23.12 -8.93 -6.58
N VAL A 461 -22.44 -10.04 -6.90
CA VAL A 461 -21.25 -10.51 -6.15
C VAL A 461 -20.15 -9.46 -6.04
N TYR A 462 -20.07 -8.52 -7.00
CA TYR A 462 -19.07 -7.46 -6.94
C TYR A 462 -19.20 -6.63 -5.65
N LEU A 463 -20.39 -6.37 -5.12
CA LEU A 463 -20.54 -5.63 -3.85
C LEU A 463 -19.91 -6.36 -2.66
N TYR A 464 -19.96 -7.69 -2.65
CA TYR A 464 -19.41 -8.55 -1.59
C TYR A 464 -17.89 -8.73 -1.72
N SER A 465 -17.37 -8.65 -2.95
CA SER A 465 -15.96 -8.90 -3.27
C SER A 465 -15.13 -7.64 -3.46
N HIS A 466 -15.77 -6.46 -3.57
CA HIS A 466 -15.08 -5.22 -3.91
C HIS A 466 -14.04 -4.84 -2.84
N THR A 467 -14.42 -4.81 -1.56
CA THR A 467 -13.48 -4.45 -0.48
C THR A 467 -12.39 -5.52 -0.34
N SER A 468 -12.74 -6.81 -0.35
CA SER A 468 -11.76 -7.88 -0.24
C SER A 468 -10.71 -7.80 -1.36
N SER A 469 -11.12 -7.55 -2.60
CA SER A 469 -10.20 -7.40 -3.76
C SER A 469 -9.26 -6.20 -3.66
N LYS A 470 -9.62 -5.18 -2.88
CA LYS A 470 -8.83 -3.97 -2.68
C LYS A 470 -7.91 -4.08 -1.45
N VAL A 471 -8.33 -4.77 -0.41
CA VAL A 471 -7.65 -4.82 0.90
C VAL A 471 -6.55 -5.87 0.98
N VAL A 472 -6.60 -6.94 0.17
CA VAL A 472 -5.59 -8.04 0.17
C VAL A 472 -4.15 -7.52 0.20
N ASN A 473 -3.86 -6.48 -0.59
CA ASN A 473 -2.51 -5.91 -0.68
C ASN A 473 -2.03 -5.24 0.59
N ALA A 474 -2.92 -4.52 1.24
CA ALA A 474 -2.60 -3.76 2.42
C ALA A 474 -2.34 -4.65 3.61
N MET A 475 -3.00 -5.81 3.63
CA MET A 475 -2.68 -6.86 4.60
C MET A 475 -1.25 -7.39 4.47
N LEU A 476 -0.63 -7.32 3.29
CA LEU A 476 0.78 -7.68 3.13
C LEU A 476 1.67 -6.76 3.95
N GLY A 477 1.35 -5.46 4.01
CA GLY A 477 2.04 -4.48 4.81
C GLY A 477 1.93 -4.73 6.30
N VAL A 478 0.72 -4.99 6.78
CA VAL A 478 0.48 -5.35 8.18
C VAL A 478 1.26 -6.62 8.55
N ARG A 479 1.18 -7.67 7.73
CA ARG A 479 1.94 -8.91 7.96
C ARG A 479 3.44 -8.70 7.91
N ARG A 480 3.93 -7.86 6.99
CA ARG A 480 5.36 -7.51 6.91
C ARG A 480 5.81 -6.79 8.17
N ALA A 481 5.08 -5.77 8.62
CA ALA A 481 5.41 -5.06 9.85
C ALA A 481 5.51 -6.00 11.05
N LEU A 482 4.53 -6.90 11.20
CA LEU A 482 4.52 -7.92 12.25
C LEU A 482 5.66 -8.93 12.11
N LEU A 483 5.98 -9.39 10.89
CA LEU A 483 7.09 -10.30 10.62
C LEU A 483 8.44 -9.67 11.01
N GLU A 484 8.70 -8.43 10.60
CA GLU A 484 9.96 -7.75 10.93
C GLU A 484 10.03 -7.43 12.43
N TYR A 485 8.92 -7.04 13.05
CA TYR A 485 8.84 -6.87 14.51
C TYR A 485 9.20 -8.18 15.24
N LYS A 486 8.67 -9.32 14.78
CA LYS A 486 8.98 -10.64 15.34
C LYS A 486 10.45 -11.04 15.15
N ARG A 487 11.08 -10.64 14.04
CA ARG A 487 12.48 -10.95 13.73
C ARG A 487 13.50 -10.21 14.59
N GLY A 488 13.18 -9.00 15.03
CA GLY A 488 14.15 -8.18 15.76
C GLY A 488 13.64 -6.82 16.22
N GLY A 489 12.34 -6.68 16.46
CA GLY A 489 11.72 -5.46 16.96
C GLY A 489 11.94 -4.24 16.05
N ARG A 490 12.11 -3.07 16.69
CA ARG A 490 12.31 -1.80 16.00
C ARG A 490 13.53 -1.79 15.05
N PRO A 491 14.72 -2.30 15.43
CA PRO A 491 15.86 -2.36 14.51
C PRO A 491 15.59 -3.11 13.20
N ALA A 492 14.95 -4.29 13.27
CA ALA A 492 14.61 -5.06 12.07
C ALA A 492 13.58 -4.33 11.18
N MET A 493 12.57 -3.71 11.79
CA MET A 493 11.59 -2.90 11.06
C MET A 493 12.20 -1.65 10.43
N LEU A 494 13.10 -0.94 11.14
CA LEU A 494 13.84 0.18 10.58
C LEU A 494 14.70 -0.27 9.40
N ARG A 495 15.40 -1.40 9.51
CA ARG A 495 16.16 -1.98 8.40
C ARG A 495 15.29 -2.29 7.19
N TYR A 496 14.05 -2.73 7.38
CA TYR A 496 13.12 -2.96 6.26
C TYR A 496 12.68 -1.65 5.58
N HIS A 497 12.41 -0.59 6.36
CA HIS A 497 11.92 0.67 5.79
C HIS A 497 13.01 1.64 5.34
N SER A 498 14.23 1.46 5.83
CA SER A 498 15.40 2.28 5.50
C SER A 498 16.20 1.67 4.34
N TYR A 499 16.80 2.54 3.54
CA TYR A 499 17.64 2.13 2.41
C TYR A 499 18.65 3.24 2.09
N PRO A 500 19.85 2.91 1.57
CA PRO A 500 20.83 3.94 1.25
C PRO A 500 20.31 4.97 0.25
N THR A 501 20.67 6.23 0.50
CA THR A 501 20.53 7.37 -0.43
C THR A 501 21.71 7.52 -1.38
N LYS A 502 22.81 6.81 -1.11
CA LYS A 502 23.98 6.71 -1.98
C LYS A 502 24.54 5.30 -1.91
N PHE A 503 24.93 4.73 -3.04
CA PHE A 503 25.61 3.45 -3.06
C PHE A 503 27.12 3.60 -3.04
N THR A 504 27.77 2.80 -2.22
CA THR A 504 29.21 2.58 -2.35
C THR A 504 29.51 1.83 -3.67
N PRO A 505 30.76 1.83 -4.16
CA PRO A 505 31.14 1.05 -5.34
C PRO A 505 30.76 -0.43 -5.25
N ASP A 506 30.91 -1.04 -4.07
CA ASP A 506 30.54 -2.44 -3.80
C ASP A 506 29.02 -2.66 -3.87
N GLN A 507 28.23 -1.75 -3.32
CA GLN A 507 26.77 -1.82 -3.37
C GLN A 507 26.26 -1.62 -4.80
N TYR A 508 26.85 -0.66 -5.52
CA TYR A 508 26.50 -0.40 -6.91
C TYR A 508 26.85 -1.59 -7.81
N LEU A 509 28.03 -2.21 -7.64
CA LEU A 509 28.42 -3.43 -8.36
C LEU A 509 27.38 -4.54 -8.18
N GLN A 510 26.94 -4.79 -6.94
CA GLN A 510 25.93 -5.81 -6.65
C GLN A 510 24.55 -5.45 -7.21
N ALA A 511 24.13 -4.19 -7.13
CA ALA A 511 22.89 -3.72 -7.72
C ALA A 511 22.86 -3.92 -9.25
N ARG A 512 24.00 -3.70 -9.93
CA ARG A 512 24.17 -3.96 -11.37
C ARG A 512 24.07 -5.44 -11.71
N ILE A 513 24.67 -6.32 -10.90
CA ILE A 513 24.58 -7.78 -11.06
C ILE A 513 23.13 -8.25 -10.93
N ASP A 514 22.42 -7.79 -9.89
CA ASP A 514 21.01 -8.13 -9.68
C ASP A 514 20.14 -7.62 -10.82
N ALA A 515 20.40 -6.42 -11.33
CA ALA A 515 19.73 -5.89 -12.53
C ALA A 515 20.00 -6.76 -13.77
N ALA A 516 21.25 -7.16 -14.00
CA ALA A 516 21.63 -8.02 -15.13
C ALA A 516 20.93 -9.40 -15.05
N LYS A 517 20.85 -9.98 -13.84
CA LYS A 517 20.08 -11.21 -13.61
C LYS A 517 18.60 -11.04 -13.93
N ARG A 518 17.99 -9.92 -13.52
CA ARG A 518 16.59 -9.60 -13.85
C ARG A 518 16.35 -9.42 -15.35
N VAL A 519 17.32 -8.86 -16.09
CA VAL A 519 17.26 -8.73 -17.55
C VAL A 519 17.32 -10.10 -18.22
N LEU A 520 18.15 -11.02 -17.73
CA LEU A 520 18.31 -12.36 -18.31
C LEU A 520 17.19 -13.33 -17.94
N ASP A 521 16.44 -13.06 -16.88
CA ASP A 521 15.28 -13.86 -16.47
C ASP A 521 14.26 -13.96 -17.61
N TYR A 522 14.02 -15.20 -18.07
CA TYR A 522 13.14 -15.46 -19.20
C TYR A 522 11.70 -15.00 -18.94
N ARG A 523 11.18 -15.24 -17.74
CA ARG A 523 9.81 -14.89 -17.37
C ARG A 523 9.61 -13.38 -17.35
N ARG A 524 10.56 -12.62 -16.82
CA ARG A 524 10.49 -11.15 -16.82
C ARG A 524 10.53 -10.58 -18.24
N ARG A 525 11.38 -11.14 -19.10
CA ARG A 525 11.45 -10.74 -20.52
C ARG A 525 10.15 -11.05 -21.26
N SER A 526 9.57 -12.23 -21.10
CA SER A 526 8.34 -12.61 -21.78
C SER A 526 7.16 -11.71 -21.39
N LEU A 527 7.13 -11.22 -20.15
CA LEU A 527 6.12 -10.27 -19.69
C LEU A 527 6.29 -8.85 -20.23
N ALA A 528 7.46 -8.49 -20.77
CA ALA A 528 7.72 -7.18 -21.38
C ALA A 528 7.46 -7.15 -22.90
N VAL A 529 7.13 -8.30 -23.51
CA VAL A 529 6.84 -8.39 -24.94
C VAL A 529 5.56 -7.61 -25.26
N ASP A 530 5.68 -6.70 -26.23
CA ASP A 530 4.54 -6.02 -26.83
C ASP A 530 3.87 -6.95 -27.84
N TRP A 531 2.54 -7.09 -27.73
CA TRP A 531 1.75 -7.97 -28.58
C TRP A 531 1.03 -7.22 -29.71
N GLY A 532 1.33 -5.93 -29.92
CA GLY A 532 0.82 -5.13 -31.05
C GLY A 532 -0.70 -4.94 -31.01
N ASP A 533 -1.36 -5.08 -32.16
CA ASP A 533 -2.81 -4.85 -32.30
C ASP A 533 -3.68 -6.02 -31.81
N ARG A 534 -3.08 -7.02 -31.16
CA ARG A 534 -3.86 -8.10 -30.56
C ARG A 534 -4.83 -7.51 -29.54
N PRO A 535 -6.09 -7.99 -29.51
CA PRO A 535 -7.06 -7.57 -28.51
C PRO A 535 -6.42 -7.57 -27.13
N PHE A 536 -6.66 -6.49 -26.39
CA PHE A 536 -6.21 -6.29 -25.01
C PHE A 536 -4.68 -6.09 -24.82
N ASN A 537 -3.91 -5.75 -25.85
CA ASN A 537 -2.51 -5.36 -25.65
C ASN A 537 -2.36 -4.30 -24.53
N THR A 538 -1.52 -4.58 -23.55
CA THR A 538 -1.27 -3.69 -22.40
C THR A 538 0.19 -3.26 -22.28
N GLY A 539 0.96 -3.46 -23.35
CA GLY A 539 2.23 -2.77 -23.57
C GLY A 539 2.00 -1.28 -23.74
N ILE A 540 3.08 -0.49 -23.66
CA ILE A 540 3.04 0.97 -23.66
C ILE A 540 2.27 1.54 -24.86
N THR A 541 2.37 0.90 -26.02
CA THR A 541 1.69 1.29 -27.27
C THR A 541 0.16 1.23 -27.18
N GLY A 542 -0.38 0.33 -26.36
CA GLY A 542 -1.83 0.19 -26.13
C GLY A 542 -2.43 1.16 -25.11
N TRP A 543 -1.61 1.95 -24.39
CA TRP A 543 -2.11 2.90 -23.39
C TRP A 543 -2.45 4.25 -24.03
N LYS A 544 -3.65 4.76 -23.72
CA LYS A 544 -4.09 6.09 -24.18
C LYS A 544 -3.28 7.23 -23.54
N ASP A 545 -2.98 7.10 -22.26
CA ASP A 545 -2.34 8.12 -21.42
C ASP A 545 -1.57 7.47 -20.25
N PHE A 546 -1.06 8.30 -19.34
CA PHE A 546 -0.32 7.89 -18.15
C PHE A 546 -1.17 7.24 -17.04
N GLY A 547 -2.42 6.86 -17.31
CA GLY A 547 -3.31 6.18 -16.35
C GLY A 547 -2.70 4.96 -15.66
N TRP A 548 -1.77 4.27 -16.33
CA TRP A 548 -1.02 3.13 -15.80
C TRP A 548 -0.11 3.46 -14.61
N VAL A 549 0.37 4.70 -14.48
CA VAL A 549 1.26 5.13 -13.38
C VAL A 549 0.51 5.00 -12.05
N SER A 550 -0.68 5.60 -11.96
CA SER A 550 -1.50 5.54 -10.74
C SER A 550 -2.03 4.13 -10.46
N ARG A 551 -2.27 3.35 -11.52
CA ARG A 551 -2.70 1.96 -11.39
C ARG A 551 -1.61 1.10 -10.76
N LYS A 552 -0.33 1.32 -11.06
CA LYS A 552 0.77 0.51 -10.47
C LYS A 552 0.76 0.55 -8.94
N GLU A 553 0.56 1.73 -8.36
CA GLU A 553 0.43 1.92 -6.90
C GLU A 553 -0.76 1.13 -6.30
N THR A 554 -1.77 0.81 -7.12
CA THR A 554 -3.01 0.17 -6.66
C THR A 554 -3.03 -1.35 -6.98
N TRP A 555 -2.22 -1.82 -7.94
CA TRP A 555 -2.48 -3.07 -8.66
C TRP A 555 -1.69 -4.30 -8.26
N TYR A 556 -0.74 -4.24 -7.35
CA TYR A 556 -0.12 -5.48 -6.83
C TYR A 556 -1.15 -6.43 -6.15
N ALA A 557 -2.41 -5.97 -6.03
CA ALA A 557 -3.57 -6.48 -5.28
C ALA A 557 -4.32 -7.67 -5.87
N ARG A 558 -3.82 -8.27 -6.93
CA ARG A 558 -4.49 -9.44 -7.51
C ARG A 558 -3.44 -10.50 -7.72
N ASN A 559 -3.81 -11.76 -7.45
CA ASN A 559 -3.15 -12.93 -8.01
C ASN A 559 -2.85 -12.79 -9.52
N GLY A 560 -3.45 -11.81 -10.21
CA GLY A 560 -3.15 -11.39 -11.57
C GLY A 560 -1.73 -10.85 -11.85
N ALA A 561 -0.94 -10.35 -10.89
CA ALA A 561 0.46 -10.01 -11.21
C ALA A 561 1.27 -11.24 -11.70
N PHE A 562 0.82 -12.46 -11.37
CA PHE A 562 1.48 -13.71 -11.76
C PHE A 562 0.57 -14.77 -12.41
N ARG A 563 -0.77 -14.63 -12.38
CA ARG A 563 -1.73 -15.57 -13.00
C ARG A 563 -2.49 -15.02 -14.20
N THR A 564 -2.33 -13.75 -14.60
CA THR A 564 -2.89 -13.33 -15.89
C THR A 564 -1.88 -13.65 -17.00
N SER A 565 -1.85 -14.92 -17.39
CA SER A 565 -1.63 -15.36 -18.78
C SER A 565 -2.82 -14.95 -19.65
N GLY A 566 -3.25 -13.69 -19.47
CA GLY A 566 -4.38 -13.02 -20.07
C GLY A 566 -4.19 -11.51 -19.93
N PRO A 567 -4.77 -10.69 -20.79
CA PRO A 567 -4.17 -9.43 -21.20
C PRO A 567 -4.64 -8.19 -20.39
N TRP A 568 -4.36 -8.17 -19.08
CA TRP A 568 -4.81 -7.07 -18.21
C TRP A 568 -3.66 -6.38 -17.45
N SER A 569 -3.21 -5.25 -17.98
CA SER A 569 -2.45 -4.13 -17.35
C SER A 569 -1.04 -4.35 -16.77
N GLY A 570 -0.35 -5.47 -17.05
CA GLY A 570 1.00 -5.71 -16.50
C GLY A 570 2.17 -5.37 -17.42
N THR A 571 2.02 -5.54 -18.74
CA THR A 571 3.13 -5.51 -19.70
C THR A 571 3.90 -4.19 -19.66
N VAL A 572 3.20 -3.05 -19.62
CA VAL A 572 3.82 -1.73 -19.49
C VAL A 572 4.78 -1.62 -18.30
N TRP A 573 4.44 -2.17 -17.13
CA TRP A 573 5.33 -2.09 -15.95
C TRP A 573 6.58 -2.95 -16.12
N HIS A 574 6.44 -4.12 -16.77
CA HIS A 574 7.57 -4.98 -17.11
C HIS A 574 8.46 -4.36 -18.19
N GLN A 575 7.89 -3.63 -19.15
CA GLN A 575 8.65 -2.86 -20.13
C GLN A 575 9.50 -1.79 -19.45
N TRP A 576 8.91 -0.97 -18.58
CA TRP A 576 9.66 0.03 -17.81
C TRP A 576 10.72 -0.61 -16.90
N GLN A 577 10.41 -1.74 -16.24
CA GLN A 577 11.36 -2.45 -15.38
C GLN A 577 12.52 -3.02 -16.20
N LEU A 578 12.25 -3.60 -17.37
CA LEU A 578 13.27 -4.13 -18.28
C LEU A 578 14.22 -3.02 -18.74
N VAL A 579 13.68 -1.85 -19.14
CA VAL A 579 14.51 -0.71 -19.57
C VAL A 579 15.38 -0.19 -18.43
N TYR A 580 14.82 -0.05 -17.24
CA TYR A 580 15.56 0.40 -16.06
C TYR A 580 16.66 -0.59 -15.68
N ASP A 581 16.34 -1.89 -15.57
CA ASP A 581 17.31 -2.92 -15.21
C ASP A 581 18.41 -3.05 -16.27
N LYS A 582 18.09 -2.96 -17.58
CA LYS A 582 19.08 -2.97 -18.67
C LYS A 582 20.05 -1.80 -18.54
N LYS A 583 19.54 -0.58 -18.32
CA LYS A 583 20.37 0.61 -18.15
C LYS A 583 21.22 0.55 -16.89
N LEU A 584 20.66 0.11 -15.77
CA LEU A 584 21.39 -0.09 -14.51
C LEU A 584 22.51 -1.12 -14.69
N ALA A 585 22.22 -2.30 -15.22
CA ALA A 585 23.23 -3.34 -15.48
C ALA A 585 24.41 -2.80 -16.31
N LEU A 586 24.12 -2.04 -17.36
CA LEU A 586 25.10 -1.40 -18.24
C LEU A 586 25.83 -0.21 -17.60
N GLY A 587 25.47 0.19 -16.38
CA GLY A 587 26.06 1.35 -15.71
C GLY A 587 25.61 2.70 -16.26
N LYS A 588 24.47 2.74 -16.97
CA LYS A 588 23.89 3.94 -17.59
C LYS A 588 22.91 4.70 -16.67
N ILE A 589 22.86 4.32 -15.39
CA ILE A 589 22.13 5.02 -14.33
C ILE A 589 23.11 5.15 -13.18
N ASP A 590 23.44 6.36 -12.76
CA ASP A 590 24.43 6.64 -11.74
C ASP A 590 24.09 5.99 -10.39
N ALA A 591 25.12 5.66 -9.61
CA ALA A 591 24.97 4.97 -8.32
C ALA A 591 24.02 5.71 -7.35
N ASP A 592 24.12 7.04 -7.29
CA ASP A 592 23.25 7.89 -6.47
C ASP A 592 21.80 7.86 -6.97
N ALA A 593 21.56 7.87 -8.29
CA ALA A 593 20.21 7.82 -8.86
C ALA A 593 19.48 6.47 -8.64
N VAL A 594 20.24 5.40 -8.40
CA VAL A 594 19.70 4.07 -8.04
C VAL A 594 19.37 4.01 -6.56
N ALA A 595 20.18 4.64 -5.72
CA ALA A 595 20.03 4.66 -4.27
C ALA A 595 18.96 5.70 -3.85
N ARG A 596 17.68 5.37 -4.01
CA ARG A 596 16.58 6.33 -3.81
C ARG A 596 16.11 6.52 -2.37
N GLY A 597 16.90 6.10 -1.39
CA GLY A 597 16.51 6.11 0.02
C GLY A 597 15.45 5.08 0.36
N GLY A 598 15.10 5.04 1.65
CA GLY A 598 14.18 4.04 2.21
C GLY A 598 12.79 4.02 1.58
N ARG A 599 12.09 2.90 1.73
CA ARG A 599 10.63 2.82 1.51
C ARG A 599 9.89 3.85 2.35
N GLY A 600 10.48 4.26 3.48
CA GLY A 600 9.97 5.33 4.33
C GLY A 600 8.51 5.09 4.71
N LEU A 601 7.69 6.12 4.57
CA LEU A 601 6.26 6.05 4.84
C LEU A 601 5.47 5.55 3.63
N ALA A 602 6.01 4.64 2.80
CA ALA A 602 5.27 4.07 1.67
C ALA A 602 3.88 3.58 2.11
N ASN A 603 2.86 3.93 1.32
CA ASN A 603 1.47 3.57 1.62
C ASN A 603 1.29 2.04 1.64
N ALA A 604 0.30 1.54 2.39
CA ALA A 604 -0.01 0.12 2.55
C ALA A 604 -0.26 -0.64 1.22
N ALA A 605 -0.61 0.05 0.15
CA ALA A 605 -0.80 -0.58 -1.16
C ALA A 605 0.53 -0.81 -1.92
N ASN A 606 1.64 -0.21 -1.47
CA ASN A 606 2.92 -0.08 -2.17
C ASN A 606 4.06 -0.93 -1.56
N HIS A 607 3.79 -2.19 -1.23
CA HIS A 607 4.83 -3.15 -0.83
C HIS A 607 5.50 -3.77 -2.07
N LEU A 608 5.97 -2.93 -2.99
CA LEU A 608 6.77 -3.38 -4.15
C LEU A 608 8.19 -3.69 -3.71
N ASP A 609 9.00 -4.39 -4.50
CA ASP A 609 10.42 -4.52 -4.16
C ASP A 609 11.13 -3.16 -4.15
N SER A 610 12.19 -3.02 -3.34
CA SER A 610 12.99 -1.78 -3.24
C SER A 610 13.62 -1.36 -4.57
N TRP A 611 13.81 -2.31 -5.49
CA TRP A 611 14.33 -2.09 -6.84
C TRP A 611 13.24 -1.86 -7.91
N ASP A 612 11.96 -1.79 -7.54
CA ASP A 612 10.88 -1.54 -8.50
C ASP A 612 10.99 -0.13 -9.11
N VAL A 613 11.08 -0.07 -10.44
CA VAL A 613 11.34 1.16 -11.21
C VAL A 613 10.32 2.28 -11.01
N LEU A 614 9.08 1.94 -10.67
CA LEU A 614 7.95 2.86 -10.58
C LEU A 614 7.27 2.71 -9.21
N GLY A 615 8.05 2.31 -8.20
CA GLY A 615 7.60 2.12 -6.82
C GLY A 615 7.22 3.43 -6.12
N ALA A 616 7.42 3.50 -4.81
CA ALA A 616 6.99 4.64 -3.99
C ALA A 616 7.78 5.95 -4.27
N TRP A 617 7.56 6.55 -5.44
CA TRP A 617 8.25 7.73 -5.96
C TRP A 617 8.16 8.96 -5.07
N ARG A 618 7.10 9.05 -4.24
CA ARG A 618 6.87 10.16 -3.30
C ARG A 618 8.03 10.31 -2.31
N MET A 619 8.53 9.20 -1.77
CA MET A 619 9.67 9.26 -0.84
C MET A 619 10.93 9.67 -1.61
N SER A 620 11.08 9.24 -2.86
CA SER A 620 12.19 9.65 -3.71
C SER A 620 12.17 11.13 -4.15
N CYS A 621 11.14 11.91 -3.81
CA CYS A 621 11.15 13.37 -4.05
C CYS A 621 12.12 14.11 -3.12
N TYR A 622 12.46 13.52 -1.97
CA TYR A 622 13.52 14.00 -1.09
C TYR A 622 14.07 12.83 -0.28
N GLU A 623 15.20 12.30 -0.74
CA GLU A 623 15.71 11.01 -0.35
C GLU A 623 16.31 11.04 1.08
N LYS A 624 15.87 10.11 1.94
CA LYS A 624 16.42 9.89 3.28
C LYS A 624 16.67 8.41 3.52
N ASP A 625 17.75 8.13 4.23
CA ASP A 625 18.05 6.78 4.70
C ASP A 625 16.96 6.32 5.67
N ASN A 626 16.58 7.17 6.63
CA ASN A 626 15.56 6.90 7.65
C ASN A 626 14.59 8.07 7.83
N TYR A 627 13.37 7.94 7.29
CA TYR A 627 12.30 8.94 7.44
C TYR A 627 11.67 8.98 8.84
N PHE A 628 11.92 7.99 9.69
CA PHE A 628 11.35 7.90 11.03
C PHE A 628 12.24 8.54 12.10
N ASN A 629 13.39 9.10 11.72
CA ASN A 629 14.18 9.93 12.61
C ASN A 629 13.54 11.32 12.76
N VAL A 630 12.43 11.35 13.52
CA VAL A 630 11.57 12.51 13.72
C VAL A 630 11.23 12.62 15.20
N PRO A 631 11.39 13.80 15.83
CA PRO A 631 11.05 14.00 17.23
C PRO A 631 9.55 14.20 17.36
N ILE A 632 8.82 13.10 17.58
CA ILE A 632 7.41 13.14 18.00
C ILE A 632 7.31 12.98 19.51
N ASP A 633 6.31 13.62 20.11
CA ASP A 633 5.98 13.43 21.53
C ASP A 633 5.50 11.99 21.76
N ARG A 634 5.85 11.43 22.93
CA ARG A 634 5.41 10.11 23.38
C ARG A 634 4.11 10.17 24.16
#